data_AF-A0A9W4X8P4-F1
#
_entry.id   AF-A0A9W4X8P4-F1
#
_cell.length_a   1.000
_cell.length_b   1.000
_cell.length_c   1.000
_cell.angle_alpha   90.00
_cell.angle_beta   90.00
_cell.angle_gamma   90.00
#
_symmetry.space_group_name_H-M   'P 1'
#
loop_
_entity.id
_entity.type
_entity.pdbx_description
1 polymer ?
#
loop_
_entity_poly.entity_id
_entity_poly.type
_entity_poly.pdbx_seq_one_letter_code
_entity_poly.pdbx_strand_id
1 'polypeptide(L)'
;MEKEFTYQQTLDLKNKLKAGTFKRELEFFNLIDQGYEPDQVKKILDNLLKSHKDDLFIEAKEAEKAKERDKISFAAVIIISALIGILGGNNGLMILVSVVAACMCGYWSSPENPIPAMTGYGIGAFLMPIFCAFYLKGRNSYFSIEILIPLLFSFGPGLLIKYLLSLLMPSDQE
;
A
#
# COMPACT_ATOMS: atom_id res chain seq x y z
N MET A 1 35.65 12.53 30.53
CA MET A 1 35.58 11.66 29.35
C MET A 1 34.12 11.40 29.09
N GLU A 2 33.57 11.91 28.00
CA GLU A 2 32.22 11.53 27.55
C GLU A 2 32.25 10.04 27.22
N LYS A 3 31.57 9.21 28.01
CA LYS A 3 31.33 7.82 27.65
C LYS A 3 30.28 7.84 26.52
N GLU A 4 30.73 7.76 25.27
CA GLU A 4 29.82 7.46 24.17
C GLU A 4 29.12 6.12 24.44
N PHE A 5 27.80 6.12 24.29
CA PHE A 5 26.98 4.93 24.46
C PHE A 5 27.39 3.87 23.43
N THR A 6 27.52 2.62 23.86
CA THR A 6 27.89 1.54 22.94
C THR A 6 26.73 1.31 21.97
N TYR A 7 27.02 1.24 20.66
CA TYR A 7 26.03 1.04 19.59
C TYR A 7 25.01 -0.07 19.88
N GLN A 8 25.44 -1.15 20.53
CA GLN A 8 24.59 -2.27 20.97
C GLN A 8 23.49 -1.87 21.96
N GLN A 9 23.75 -0.97 22.90
CA GLN A 9 22.76 -0.55 23.90
C GLN A 9 21.67 0.33 23.27
N THR A 10 22.07 1.16 22.30
CA THR A 10 21.13 1.96 21.49
C THR A 10 20.23 1.05 20.65
N LEU A 11 20.80 -0.05 20.12
CA LEU A 11 20.06 -1.05 19.36
C LEU A 11 19.05 -1.81 20.24
N ASP A 12 19.47 -2.21 21.45
CA ASP A 12 18.61 -2.90 22.42
C ASP A 12 17.44 -2.02 22.87
N LEU A 13 17.69 -0.74 23.15
CA LEU A 13 16.64 0.22 23.49
C LEU A 13 15.69 0.43 22.32
N LYS A 14 16.20 0.49 21.07
CA LYS A 14 15.37 0.60 19.85
C LYS A 14 14.51 -0.67 19.66
N ASN A 15 15.06 -1.85 19.93
CA ASN A 15 14.32 -3.12 19.86
C ASN A 15 13.22 -3.21 20.93
N LYS A 16 13.50 -2.77 22.17
CA LYS A 16 12.48 -2.69 23.25
C LYS A 16 11.37 -1.68 22.93
N LEU A 17 11.71 -0.58 22.26
CA LEU A 17 10.72 0.38 21.75
C LEU A 17 9.82 -0.23 20.69
N LYS A 18 10.40 -0.91 19.69
CA LYS A 18 9.64 -1.64 18.67
C LYS A 18 8.76 -2.74 19.27
N ALA A 19 9.23 -3.42 20.32
CA ALA A 19 8.50 -4.50 21.00
C ALA A 19 7.42 -4.00 21.99
N GLY A 20 7.30 -2.69 22.23
CA GLY A 20 6.32 -2.11 23.16
C GLY A 20 6.61 -2.39 24.65
N THR A 21 7.78 -2.93 24.99
CA THR A 21 8.19 -3.25 26.37
C THR A 21 8.99 -2.13 27.04
N PHE A 22 9.29 -1.06 26.30
CA PHE A 22 10.05 0.07 26.78
C PHE A 22 9.32 0.87 27.87
N LYS A 23 9.91 0.92 29.07
CA LYS A 23 9.47 1.77 30.18
C LYS A 23 10.55 2.81 30.48
N ARG A 24 10.25 4.08 30.18
CA ARG A 24 11.19 5.20 30.27
C ARG A 24 11.87 5.32 31.64
N GLU A 25 11.09 5.17 32.72
CA GLU A 25 11.59 5.26 34.09
C GLU A 25 12.52 4.08 34.44
N LEU A 26 12.18 2.88 33.98
CA LEU A 26 12.93 1.66 34.27
C LEU A 26 14.28 1.66 33.52
N GLU A 27 14.28 2.08 32.26
CA GLU A 27 15.52 2.25 31.49
C GLU A 27 16.34 3.44 31.99
N PHE A 28 15.72 4.50 32.50
CA PHE A 28 16.44 5.61 33.13
C PHE A 28 17.24 5.15 34.36
N PHE A 29 16.63 4.35 35.25
CA PHE A 29 17.33 3.79 36.41
C PHE A 29 18.39 2.76 36.02
N ASN A 30 18.11 1.87 35.06
CA ASN A 30 19.09 0.89 34.58
C ASN A 30 20.34 1.56 34.00
N LEU A 31 20.17 2.68 33.30
CA LEU A 31 21.29 3.41 32.72
C LEU A 31 22.04 4.23 33.76
N ILE A 32 21.38 4.73 34.80
CA ILE A 32 22.08 5.35 35.95
C ILE A 32 22.89 4.30 36.74
N ASP A 33 22.33 3.11 36.97
CA ASP A 33 22.98 2.01 37.68
C ASP A 33 24.23 1.48 36.93
N GLN A 34 24.25 1.59 35.60
CA GLN A 34 25.41 1.32 34.75
C GLN A 34 26.50 2.42 34.81
N GLY A 35 26.30 3.47 35.62
CA GLY A 35 27.28 4.51 35.88
C GLY A 35 27.28 5.65 34.86
N TYR A 36 26.14 5.95 34.24
CA TYR A 36 25.95 7.12 33.36
C TYR A 36 25.40 8.32 34.13
N GLU A 37 25.76 9.54 33.71
CA GLU A 37 25.23 10.75 34.33
C GLU A 37 23.75 10.97 33.99
N PRO A 38 22.92 11.39 34.97
CA PRO A 38 21.47 11.55 34.79
C PRO A 38 21.07 12.45 33.60
N ASP A 39 21.85 13.50 33.35
CA ASP A 39 21.57 14.46 32.28
C ASP A 39 21.89 13.92 30.88
N GLN A 40 22.88 13.02 30.77
CA GLN A 40 23.20 12.33 29.51
C GLN A 40 22.12 11.29 29.17
N VAL A 41 21.68 10.53 30.18
CA VAL A 41 20.64 9.51 30.01
C VAL A 41 19.31 10.13 29.57
N LYS A 42 18.92 11.28 30.14
CA LYS A 42 17.71 12.01 29.69
C LYS A 42 17.79 12.39 28.22
N LYS A 43 18.89 13.02 27.80
CA LYS A 43 19.08 13.44 26.39
C LYS A 43 19.02 12.26 25.41
N ILE A 44 19.59 11.12 25.78
CA ILE A 44 19.60 9.92 24.95
C ILE A 44 18.20 9.33 24.83
N LEU A 45 17.51 9.12 25.95
CA LEU A 45 16.14 8.59 25.93
C LEU A 45 15.19 9.52 25.17
N ASP A 46 15.36 10.84 25.31
CA ASP A 46 14.57 11.84 24.59
C ASP A 46 14.83 11.79 23.07
N ASN A 47 16.10 11.74 22.66
CA ASN A 47 16.47 11.62 21.25
C ASN A 47 16.00 10.29 20.64
N LEU A 48 16.09 9.19 21.39
CA LEU A 48 15.65 7.87 20.96
C LEU A 48 14.12 7.82 20.80
N LEU A 49 13.37 8.37 21.75
CA LEU A 49 11.91 8.49 21.65
C LEU A 49 11.49 9.41 20.51
N LYS A 50 12.22 10.50 20.29
CA LYS A 50 11.96 11.41 19.17
C LYS A 50 12.23 10.73 17.84
N SER A 51 13.38 10.05 17.69
CA SER A 51 13.70 9.27 16.50
C SER A 51 12.68 8.16 16.24
N HIS A 52 12.21 7.45 17.27
CA HIS A 52 11.20 6.42 17.07
C HIS A 52 9.84 7.00 16.68
N LYS A 53 9.44 8.15 17.25
CA LYS A 53 8.23 8.86 16.82
C LYS A 53 8.35 9.38 15.39
N ASP A 54 9.52 9.89 15.01
CA ASP A 54 9.79 10.36 13.65
C ASP A 54 9.77 9.17 12.68
N ASP A 55 10.38 8.02 13.02
CA ASP A 55 10.33 6.78 12.24
C ASP A 55 8.87 6.32 12.03
N LEU A 56 8.06 6.24 13.10
CA LEU A 56 6.64 5.88 13.02
C LEU A 56 5.82 6.89 12.20
N PHE A 57 6.14 8.18 12.31
CA PHE A 57 5.47 9.23 11.54
C PHE A 57 5.80 9.15 10.05
N ILE A 58 7.07 8.85 9.72
CA ILE A 58 7.51 8.63 8.33
C ILE A 58 6.82 7.39 7.78
N GLU A 59 6.83 6.27 8.50
CA GLU A 59 6.19 5.01 8.10
C GLU A 59 4.68 5.20 7.89
N ALA A 60 3.99 5.86 8.83
CA ALA A 60 2.56 6.17 8.68
C ALA A 60 2.28 7.07 7.47
N LYS A 61 3.12 8.08 7.23
CA LYS A 61 3.00 8.99 6.08
C LYS A 61 3.29 8.28 4.76
N GLU A 62 4.22 7.34 4.73
CA GLU A 62 4.52 6.52 3.55
C GLU A 62 3.37 5.53 3.25
N ALA A 63 2.82 4.89 4.28
CA ALA A 63 1.64 4.04 4.15
C ALA A 63 0.40 4.82 3.67
N GLU A 64 0.21 6.06 4.14
CA GLU A 64 -0.87 6.94 3.67
C GLU A 64 -0.68 7.31 2.20
N LYS A 65 0.53 7.71 1.80
CA LYS A 65 0.88 7.98 0.39
C LYS A 65 0.68 6.75 -0.50
N ALA A 66 1.02 5.56 -0.01
CA ALA A 66 0.81 4.30 -0.75
C ALA A 66 -0.69 4.05 -0.97
N LYS A 67 -1.52 4.25 0.07
CA LYS A 67 -3.00 4.15 -0.05
C LYS A 67 -3.58 5.19 -1.00
N GLU A 68 -3.09 6.43 -0.99
CA GLU A 68 -3.53 7.47 -1.92
C GLU A 68 -3.16 7.11 -3.36
N ARG A 69 -1.93 6.64 -3.60
CA ARG A 69 -1.50 6.16 -4.91
C ARG A 69 -2.35 5.00 -5.42
N ASP A 70 -2.65 4.02 -4.56
CA ASP A 70 -3.50 2.89 -4.92
C ASP A 70 -4.91 3.33 -5.31
N LYS A 71 -5.52 4.26 -4.55
CA LYS A 71 -6.84 4.82 -4.89
C LYS A 71 -6.82 5.57 -6.23
N ILE A 72 -5.81 6.41 -6.46
CA ILE A 72 -5.68 7.18 -7.70
C ILE A 72 -5.49 6.24 -8.89
N SER A 73 -4.60 5.26 -8.77
CA SER A 73 -4.38 4.25 -9.80
C SER A 73 -5.64 3.45 -10.08
N PHE A 74 -6.34 2.96 -9.04
CA PHE A 74 -7.57 2.22 -9.20
C PHE A 74 -8.66 3.03 -9.92
N ALA A 75 -8.84 4.30 -9.55
CA ALA A 75 -9.77 5.20 -10.21
C ALA A 75 -9.38 5.43 -11.69
N ALA A 76 -8.09 5.61 -11.99
CA ALA A 76 -7.60 5.75 -13.35
C ALA A 76 -7.87 4.50 -14.19
N VAL A 77 -7.61 3.31 -13.66
CA VAL A 77 -7.86 2.03 -14.36
C VAL A 77 -9.36 1.86 -14.66
N ILE A 78 -10.23 2.17 -13.70
CA ILE A 78 -11.69 2.13 -13.90
C ILE A 78 -12.10 3.06 -15.04
N ILE A 79 -11.65 4.32 -15.02
CA ILE A 79 -12.05 5.31 -16.02
C ILE A 79 -11.57 4.89 -17.42
N ILE A 80 -10.31 4.51 -17.55
CA ILE A 80 -9.72 4.06 -18.83
C ILE A 80 -10.46 2.83 -19.35
N SER A 81 -10.68 1.83 -18.49
CA SER A 81 -11.34 0.57 -18.88
C SER A 81 -12.82 0.77 -19.22
N ALA A 82 -13.52 1.65 -18.50
CA ALA A 82 -14.91 2.00 -18.78
C ALA A 82 -15.05 2.75 -20.11
N LEU A 83 -14.18 3.74 -20.36
CA LEU A 83 -14.17 4.48 -21.63
C LEU A 83 -13.91 3.55 -22.81
N ILE A 84 -12.97 2.61 -22.68
CA ILE A 84 -12.69 1.61 -23.71
C ILE A 84 -13.86 0.64 -23.89
N GLY A 85 -14.50 0.22 -22.80
CA GLY A 85 -15.69 -0.62 -22.86
C GLY A 85 -16.90 0.04 -23.54
N ILE A 86 -17.07 1.35 -23.39
CA ILE A 86 -18.18 2.12 -23.96
C ILE A 86 -17.88 2.57 -25.40
N LEU A 87 -16.68 3.11 -25.66
CA LEU A 87 -16.32 3.75 -26.94
C LEU A 87 -15.57 2.81 -27.89
N GLY A 88 -14.79 1.87 -27.35
CA GLY A 88 -13.88 0.99 -28.11
C GLY A 88 -14.39 -0.43 -28.34
N GLY A 89 -15.69 -0.66 -28.12
CA GLY A 89 -16.36 -1.97 -28.10
C GLY A 89 -15.73 -3.05 -28.99
N ASN A 90 -15.36 -4.17 -28.35
CA ASN A 90 -14.79 -5.40 -28.92
C ASN A 90 -13.53 -5.29 -29.81
N ASN A 91 -12.91 -4.11 -29.92
CA ASN A 91 -11.63 -3.99 -30.60
C ASN A 91 -10.51 -4.56 -29.72
N GLY A 92 -10.00 -5.73 -30.09
CA GLY A 92 -8.96 -6.44 -29.35
C GLY A 92 -7.71 -5.60 -29.06
N LEU A 93 -7.34 -4.66 -29.95
CA LEU A 93 -6.22 -3.76 -29.72
C LEU A 93 -6.49 -2.76 -28.60
N MET A 94 -7.70 -2.20 -28.53
CA MET A 94 -8.09 -1.26 -27.46
C MET A 94 -8.17 -1.97 -26.11
N ILE A 95 -8.64 -3.21 -26.09
CA ILE A 95 -8.64 -4.05 -24.89
C ILE A 95 -7.21 -4.30 -24.43
N LEU A 96 -6.29 -4.64 -25.33
CA LEU A 96 -4.89 -4.86 -25.01
C LEU A 96 -4.24 -3.58 -24.44
N VAL A 97 -4.49 -2.42 -25.05
CA VAL A 97 -4.03 -1.13 -24.53
C VAL A 97 -4.58 -0.87 -23.12
N SER A 98 -5.86 -1.17 -22.88
CA SER A 98 -6.48 -1.06 -21.54
C SER A 98 -5.76 -1.92 -20.51
N VAL A 99 -5.48 -3.17 -20.85
CA VAL A 99 -4.80 -4.13 -19.96
C VAL A 99 -3.37 -3.67 -19.67
N VAL A 100 -2.64 -3.22 -20.69
CA VAL A 100 -1.26 -2.72 -20.52
C VAL A 100 -1.25 -1.47 -19.64
N ALA A 101 -2.17 -0.52 -19.85
CA ALA A 101 -2.33 0.64 -18.99
C ALA A 101 -2.67 0.24 -17.54
N ALA A 102 -3.57 -0.73 -17.36
CA ALA A 102 -3.94 -1.25 -16.05
C ALA A 102 -2.77 -1.92 -15.30
N CYS A 103 -1.96 -2.70 -16.01
CA CYS A 103 -0.74 -3.27 -15.47
C CYS A 103 0.27 -2.18 -15.07
N MET A 104 0.47 -1.15 -15.90
CA MET A 104 1.36 -0.03 -15.54
C MET A 104 0.86 0.72 -14.30
N CYS A 105 -0.44 0.98 -14.20
CA CYS A 105 -1.04 1.58 -13.00
C CYS A 105 -0.89 0.69 -11.76
N GLY A 106 -1.01 -0.64 -11.91
CA GLY A 106 -0.78 -1.63 -10.86
C GLY A 106 0.66 -1.60 -10.35
N TYR A 107 1.62 -1.63 -11.26
CA TYR A 107 3.05 -1.52 -10.93
C TYR A 107 3.38 -0.22 -10.18
N TRP A 108 2.82 0.90 -10.63
CA TRP A 108 3.07 2.21 -10.00
C TRP A 108 2.36 2.37 -8.65
N SER A 109 1.20 1.72 -8.47
CA SER A 109 0.40 1.80 -7.23
C SER A 109 1.01 1.05 -6.06
N SER A 110 1.71 -0.06 -6.31
CA SER A 110 2.18 -0.97 -5.28
C SER A 110 3.60 -1.45 -5.62
N PRO A 111 4.62 -0.60 -5.49
CA PRO A 111 6.00 -0.98 -5.81
C PRO A 111 6.55 -2.10 -4.91
N GLU A 112 6.02 -2.26 -3.69
CA GLU A 112 6.40 -3.36 -2.79
C GLU A 112 5.84 -4.72 -3.25
N ASN A 113 4.64 -4.73 -3.84
CA ASN A 113 3.97 -5.92 -4.36
C ASN A 113 3.35 -5.65 -5.75
N PRO A 114 4.19 -5.50 -6.79
CA PRO A 114 3.69 -5.09 -8.10
C PRO A 114 2.91 -6.21 -8.77
N ILE A 115 3.31 -7.48 -8.61
CA ILE A 115 2.72 -8.62 -9.31
C ILE A 115 1.21 -8.78 -8.96
N PRO A 116 0.80 -8.87 -7.68
CA PRO A 116 -0.62 -8.96 -7.34
C PRO A 116 -1.45 -7.79 -7.86
N ALA A 117 -0.92 -6.56 -7.77
CA ALA A 117 -1.61 -5.36 -8.21
C ALA A 117 -1.78 -5.31 -9.74
N MET A 118 -0.73 -5.66 -10.49
CA MET A 118 -0.77 -5.78 -11.94
C MET A 118 -1.79 -6.81 -12.40
N THR A 119 -1.78 -8.01 -11.81
CA THR A 119 -2.69 -9.09 -12.18
C THR A 119 -4.14 -8.72 -11.87
N GLY A 120 -4.41 -8.16 -10.68
CA GLY A 120 -5.77 -7.78 -10.30
C GLY A 120 -6.36 -6.68 -11.20
N TYR A 121 -5.58 -5.62 -11.48
CA TYR A 121 -6.02 -4.54 -12.37
C TYR A 121 -6.10 -4.98 -13.83
N GLY A 122 -5.17 -5.82 -14.29
CA GLY A 122 -5.20 -6.38 -15.64
C GLY A 122 -6.43 -7.24 -15.90
N ILE A 123 -6.79 -8.11 -14.94
CA ILE A 123 -8.01 -8.95 -15.04
C ILE A 123 -9.26 -8.07 -15.06
N GLY A 124 -9.36 -7.08 -14.17
CA GLY A 124 -10.48 -6.13 -14.17
C GLY A 124 -10.61 -5.39 -15.50
N ALA A 125 -9.49 -4.85 -16.01
CA ALA A 125 -9.45 -4.13 -17.28
C ALA A 125 -9.77 -5.00 -18.49
N PHE A 126 -9.41 -6.29 -18.48
CA PHE A 126 -9.75 -7.24 -19.53
C PHE A 126 -11.24 -7.60 -19.53
N LEU A 127 -11.81 -7.82 -18.34
CA LEU A 127 -13.21 -8.21 -18.18
C LEU A 127 -14.18 -7.05 -18.39
N MET A 128 -13.77 -5.82 -18.09
CA MET A 128 -14.63 -4.64 -18.14
C MET A 128 -15.30 -4.42 -19.51
N PRO A 129 -14.59 -4.44 -20.66
CA PRO A 129 -15.20 -4.33 -21.98
C PRO A 129 -16.20 -5.46 -22.28
N ILE A 130 -15.92 -6.68 -21.81
CA ILE A 130 -16.78 -7.85 -22.02
C ILE A 130 -18.09 -7.70 -21.26
N PHE A 131 -18.01 -7.32 -19.98
CA PHE A 131 -19.21 -7.10 -19.16
C PHE A 131 -20.01 -5.87 -19.61
N CYS A 132 -19.34 -4.78 -20.02
CA CYS A 132 -20.02 -3.63 -20.64
C CYS A 132 -20.75 -4.06 -21.91
N ALA A 133 -20.09 -4.80 -22.81
CA ALA A 133 -20.71 -5.26 -24.04
C ALA A 133 -21.89 -6.21 -23.78
N PHE A 134 -21.78 -7.11 -22.79
CA PHE A 134 -22.85 -8.04 -22.43
C PHE A 134 -24.04 -7.34 -21.78
N TYR A 135 -23.77 -6.46 -20.81
CA TYR A 135 -24.79 -5.78 -20.02
C TYR A 135 -25.53 -4.69 -20.82
N LEU A 136 -24.84 -3.98 -21.70
CA LEU A 136 -25.41 -2.91 -22.53
C LEU A 136 -26.08 -3.45 -23.81
N LYS A 137 -25.94 -4.75 -24.12
CA LYS A 137 -26.51 -5.36 -25.32
C LYS A 137 -28.04 -5.29 -25.32
N GLY A 138 -28.60 -4.57 -26.29
CA GLY A 138 -30.05 -4.51 -26.52
C GLY A 138 -30.80 -3.44 -25.71
N ARG A 139 -30.09 -2.52 -25.04
CA ARG A 139 -30.70 -1.39 -24.32
C ARG A 139 -30.49 -0.07 -25.06
N ASN A 140 -31.57 0.70 -25.22
CA ASN A 140 -31.58 2.02 -25.90
C ASN A 140 -31.52 3.21 -24.94
N SER A 141 -31.60 2.98 -23.63
CA SER A 141 -31.55 4.02 -22.59
C SER A 141 -30.79 3.47 -21.38
N TYR A 142 -29.98 4.33 -20.77
CA TYR A 142 -29.13 3.98 -19.63
C TYR A 142 -29.41 4.94 -18.48
N PHE A 143 -29.66 4.41 -17.28
CA PHE A 143 -29.47 5.18 -16.06
C PHE A 143 -27.98 5.22 -15.69
N SER A 144 -27.46 6.37 -15.26
CA SER A 144 -26.02 6.56 -14.98
C SER A 144 -25.44 5.59 -13.94
N ILE A 145 -26.27 5.00 -13.09
CA ILE A 145 -25.87 4.01 -12.07
C ILE A 145 -25.57 2.63 -12.69
N GLU A 146 -26.05 2.33 -13.90
CA GLU A 146 -25.96 0.99 -14.46
C GLU A 146 -24.55 0.53 -14.83
N ILE A 147 -23.60 1.45 -15.01
CA ILE A 147 -22.16 1.15 -15.23
C ILE A 147 -21.52 0.50 -13.99
N LEU A 148 -22.13 0.67 -12.82
CA LEU A 148 -21.65 0.07 -11.57
C LEU A 148 -21.73 -1.47 -11.62
N ILE A 149 -22.70 -2.03 -12.36
CA ILE A 149 -22.88 -3.49 -12.47
C ILE A 149 -21.71 -4.12 -13.24
N PRO A 150 -21.40 -3.71 -14.49
CA PRO A 150 -20.20 -4.18 -15.19
C PRO A 150 -18.91 -3.96 -14.40
N LEU A 151 -18.81 -2.87 -13.64
CA LEU A 151 -17.64 -2.56 -12.82
C LEU A 151 -17.45 -3.58 -11.68
N LEU A 152 -18.52 -3.90 -10.95
CA LEU A 152 -18.47 -4.88 -9.86
C LEU A 152 -18.12 -6.28 -10.39
N PHE A 153 -18.71 -6.70 -11.51
CA PHE A 153 -18.45 -8.03 -12.08
C PHE A 153 -17.07 -8.15 -12.75
N SER A 154 -16.49 -7.06 -13.24
CA SER A 154 -15.14 -7.07 -13.81
C SER A 154 -14.04 -6.96 -12.75
N PHE A 155 -14.12 -5.96 -11.87
CA PHE A 155 -13.09 -5.73 -10.86
C PHE A 155 -13.26 -6.59 -9.61
N GLY A 156 -14.45 -7.12 -9.31
CA GLY A 156 -14.67 -8.02 -8.18
C GLY A 156 -13.74 -9.25 -8.22
N PRO A 157 -13.76 -10.06 -9.29
CA PRO A 157 -12.84 -11.18 -9.47
C PRO A 157 -11.38 -10.76 -9.49
N GLY A 158 -11.05 -9.62 -10.13
CA GLY A 158 -9.69 -9.09 -10.19
C GLY A 158 -9.13 -8.70 -8.82
N LEU A 159 -9.92 -8.03 -7.99
CA LEU A 159 -9.56 -7.68 -6.61
C LEU A 159 -9.46 -8.91 -5.71
N LEU A 160 -10.31 -9.92 -5.92
CA LEU A 160 -10.21 -11.19 -5.20
C LEU A 160 -8.90 -11.92 -5.55
N ILE A 161 -8.50 -11.91 -6.82
CA ILE A 161 -7.22 -12.48 -7.26
C ILE A 161 -6.04 -11.65 -6.72
N LYS A 162 -6.10 -10.31 -6.74
CA LYS A 162 -5.11 -9.43 -6.08
C LYS A 162 -4.94 -9.84 -4.63
N TYR A 163 -6.05 -10.00 -3.90
CA TYR A 163 -6.04 -10.40 -2.49
C TYR A 163 -5.40 -11.77 -2.25
N LEU A 164 -5.79 -12.78 -3.04
CA LEU A 164 -5.20 -14.13 -2.93
C LEU A 164 -3.71 -14.13 -3.26
N LEU A 165 -3.29 -13.39 -4.30
CA LEU A 165 -1.88 -13.30 -4.69
C LEU A 165 -1.05 -12.54 -3.66
N SER A 166 -1.58 -11.47 -3.07
CA SER A 166 -0.91 -10.77 -1.97
C SER A 166 -0.76 -11.64 -0.72
N LEU A 167 -1.64 -12.63 -0.50
CA LEU A 167 -1.51 -13.59 0.59
C LEU A 167 -0.43 -14.65 0.31
N LEU A 168 -0.29 -15.07 -0.95
CA LEU A 168 0.66 -16.11 -1.38
C LEU A 168 2.07 -15.56 -1.62
N MET A 169 2.17 -14.31 -2.04
CA MET A 169 3.41 -13.58 -2.26
C MET A 169 3.39 -12.33 -1.38
N PRO A 170 3.54 -12.48 -0.05
CA PRO A 170 3.76 -11.32 0.80
C PRO A 170 5.04 -10.62 0.33
N SER A 171 5.01 -9.29 0.27
CA SER A 171 6.25 -8.52 0.12
C SER A 171 7.13 -8.87 1.29
N ASP A 172 8.40 -9.17 1.02
CA ASP A 172 9.43 -9.26 2.04
C ASP A 172 9.54 -7.88 2.74
N GLN A 173 8.71 -7.68 3.76
CA GLN A 173 8.87 -6.68 4.79
C GLN A 173 9.42 -7.42 6.01
N GLU A 174 10.73 -7.70 5.97
CA GLU A 174 11.58 -7.78 7.17
C GLU A 174 12.28 -6.44 7.41
#